data_AF-E8MZL0-F1
#
_entry.id   AF-E8MZL0-F1
#
_cell.length_a   1.000
_cell.length_b   1.000
_cell.length_c   1.000
_cell.angle_alpha   90.00
_cell.angle_beta   90.00
_cell.angle_gamma   90.00
#
_symmetry.space_group_name_H-M   'P 1'
#
loop_
_entity.id
_entity.type
_entity.pdbx_description
1 polymer ?
#
loop_
_entity_poly.entity_id
_entity_poly.type
_entity_poly.pdbx_seq_one_letter_code
_entity_poly.pdbx_strand_id
1 'polypeptide(L)'
;MTQPVRLIPLLCPHCQNPIPAQPDEVAWVCTNCQKGLLLDESKGAVPLNIFFHAGLSAGKTGAPFWVTRGRVVFQQRETYRGNEKKAMQAFWAEPRLFAIPAYALPLEEAIALGVKFLQQPLKMEAGKPAPFLPIVVSPQDVHPLAEFIVMSIEAERKDALRQLTFTLSLEPLQCWILPV
;
A
#
# COMPACT_ATOMS: atom_id res chain seq x y z
N MET A 1 8.10 34.11 -5.42
CA MET A 1 6.96 34.39 -4.52
C MET A 1 6.85 33.22 -3.56
N THR A 2 7.10 33.43 -2.28
CA THR A 2 6.93 32.41 -1.24
C THR A 2 5.44 32.22 -1.00
N GLN A 3 4.92 31.00 -1.19
CA GLN A 3 3.54 30.70 -0.82
C GLN A 3 3.36 30.93 0.69
N PRO A 4 2.26 31.58 1.12
CA PRO A 4 1.99 31.78 2.53
C PRO A 4 1.75 30.43 3.22
N VAL A 5 2.40 30.23 4.37
CA VAL A 5 2.14 29.06 5.24
C VAL A 5 0.72 29.17 5.77
N ARG A 6 -0.08 28.11 5.57
CA ARG A 6 -1.45 28.01 6.07
C ARG A 6 -1.54 26.90 7.11
N LEU A 7 -2.13 27.21 8.26
CA LEU A 7 -2.52 26.21 9.26
C LEU A 7 -3.94 25.73 8.95
N ILE A 8 -4.11 24.43 8.83
CA ILE A 8 -5.41 23.78 8.63
C ILE A 8 -5.71 22.98 9.90
N PRO A 9 -6.81 23.26 10.61
CA PRO A 9 -7.18 22.47 11.79
C PRO A 9 -7.54 21.06 11.34
N LEU A 10 -6.91 20.06 11.95
CA LEU A 10 -7.15 18.66 11.61
C LEU A 10 -8.38 18.14 12.36
N LEU A 11 -9.55 18.38 11.77
CA LEU A 11 -10.86 17.98 12.30
C LEU A 11 -11.48 16.89 11.43
N CYS A 12 -12.22 15.96 12.04
CA CYS A 12 -12.99 14.98 11.30
C CYS A 12 -14.09 15.69 10.47
N PRO A 13 -14.15 15.53 9.13
CA PRO A 13 -15.15 16.16 8.28
C PRO A 13 -16.58 15.66 8.56
N HIS A 14 -16.74 14.56 9.31
CA HIS A 14 -18.05 14.00 9.64
C HIS A 14 -18.62 14.46 10.98
N CYS A 15 -17.78 14.67 12.00
CA CYS A 15 -18.26 15.00 13.35
C CYS A 15 -17.53 16.17 14.01
N GLN A 16 -16.60 16.81 13.30
CA GLN A 16 -15.78 17.94 13.75
C GLN A 16 -14.90 17.65 14.98
N ASN A 17 -14.81 16.40 15.42
CA ASN A 17 -13.91 16.01 16.51
C ASN A 17 -12.45 16.21 16.08
N PRO A 18 -11.59 16.80 16.95
CA PRO A 18 -10.16 16.89 16.69
C PRO A 18 -9.53 15.52 16.44
N ILE A 19 -8.61 15.45 15.48
CA ILE A 19 -7.87 14.23 15.16
C ILE A 19 -6.54 14.26 15.95
N PRO A 20 -6.26 13.28 16.82
CA PRO A 20 -5.03 13.24 17.60
C PRO A 20 -3.86 12.72 16.75
N ALA A 21 -3.46 13.46 15.72
CA ALA A 21 -2.43 13.05 14.78
C ALA A 21 -1.01 13.14 15.34
N GLN A 22 -0.18 12.17 14.99
CA GLN A 22 1.28 12.26 15.13
C GLN A 22 1.91 12.95 13.90
N PRO A 23 3.13 13.51 14.00
CA PRO A 23 3.75 14.32 12.94
C PRO A 23 3.80 13.67 11.55
N ASP A 24 3.94 12.35 11.48
CA ASP A 24 4.11 11.61 10.22
C ASP A 24 2.86 10.83 9.81
N GLU A 25 1.78 10.91 10.58
CA GLU A 25 0.55 10.22 10.24
C GLU A 25 -0.15 10.90 9.06
N VAL A 26 -0.60 10.09 8.11
CA VAL A 26 -1.33 10.56 6.93
C VAL A 26 -2.78 10.07 6.92
N ALA A 27 -3.13 9.08 7.74
CA ALA A 27 -4.50 8.58 7.82
C ALA A 27 -4.88 8.10 9.23
N TRP A 28 -6.18 8.20 9.54
CA TRP A 28 -6.71 7.98 10.89
C TRP A 28 -8.07 7.31 10.86
N VAL A 29 -8.46 6.72 11.99
CA VAL A 29 -9.85 6.46 12.34
C VAL A 29 -10.28 7.46 13.40
N CYS A 30 -11.37 8.19 13.17
CA CYS A 30 -11.88 9.14 14.15
C CYS A 30 -12.30 8.42 15.43
N THR A 31 -11.78 8.86 16.59
CA THR A 31 -12.09 8.27 17.89
C THR A 31 -13.57 8.41 18.29
N ASN A 32 -14.26 9.43 17.78
CA ASN A 32 -15.67 9.69 18.08
C ASN A 32 -16.63 8.93 17.14
N CYS A 33 -16.53 9.12 15.82
CA CYS A 33 -17.49 8.54 14.86
C CYS A 33 -16.99 7.30 14.10
N GLN A 34 -15.77 6.84 14.38
CA GLN A 34 -15.15 5.64 13.81
C GLN A 34 -15.01 5.63 12.28
N LYS A 35 -15.13 6.79 11.62
CA LYS A 35 -14.90 6.94 10.18
C LYS A 35 -13.43 7.16 9.88
N GLY A 36 -12.96 6.56 8.79
CA GLY A 36 -11.60 6.72 8.30
C GLY A 36 -11.38 8.06 7.60
N LEU A 37 -10.13 8.52 7.67
CA LEU A 37 -9.70 9.85 7.29
C LEU A 37 -8.33 9.76 6.61
N LEU A 38 -8.11 10.53 5.57
CA LEU A 38 -6.82 10.71 4.90
C LEU A 38 -6.47 12.19 4.88
N LEU A 39 -5.20 12.52 5.09
CA LEU A 39 -4.66 13.85 4.88
C LEU A 39 -4.46 14.09 3.39
N ASP A 40 -5.19 15.05 2.84
CA ASP A 40 -4.93 15.61 1.53
C ASP A 40 -4.25 16.98 1.74
N GLU A 41 -3.08 17.18 1.13
CA GLU A 41 -2.29 18.41 1.30
C GLU A 41 -3.05 19.68 0.87
N SER A 42 -4.01 19.55 -0.04
CA SER A 42 -4.79 20.66 -0.58
C SER A 42 -6.13 20.87 0.14
N LYS A 43 -6.76 19.80 0.61
CA LYS A 43 -8.13 19.81 1.18
C LYS A 43 -8.18 19.60 2.69
N GLY A 44 -7.06 19.22 3.32
CA GLY A 44 -7.04 18.77 4.70
C GLY A 44 -7.59 17.35 4.84
N ALA A 45 -8.26 17.06 5.95
CA ALA A 45 -8.81 15.73 6.20
C ALA A 45 -9.99 15.40 5.26
N VAL A 46 -9.82 14.37 4.42
CA VAL A 46 -10.86 13.83 3.54
C VAL A 46 -11.30 12.43 3.98
N PRO A 47 -12.53 11.98 3.66
CA PRO A 47 -12.99 10.63 4.03
C PRO A 47 -12.14 9.53 3.40
N LEU A 48 -11.85 8.48 4.17
CA LEU A 48 -11.16 7.27 3.72
C LEU A 48 -11.92 6.03 4.23
N ASN A 49 -12.10 5.03 3.36
CA ASN A 49 -12.59 3.72 3.79
C ASN A 49 -11.40 2.90 4.31
N ILE A 50 -11.44 2.56 5.60
CA ILE A 50 -10.48 1.68 6.26
C ILE A 50 -11.20 0.38 6.60
N PHE A 51 -10.68 -0.72 6.07
CA PHE A 51 -11.19 -2.07 6.30
C PHE A 51 -10.30 -2.80 7.30
N PHE A 52 -10.90 -3.66 8.13
CA PHE A 52 -10.18 -4.50 9.07
C PHE A 52 -10.31 -5.94 8.61
N HIS A 53 -9.22 -6.70 8.58
CA HIS A 53 -9.25 -8.08 8.14
C HIS A 53 -9.85 -9.02 9.19
N ALA A 54 -10.64 -10.01 8.78
CA ALA A 54 -11.31 -10.97 9.67
C ALA A 54 -10.34 -11.83 10.51
N GLY A 55 -9.11 -12.02 10.02
CA GLY A 55 -8.05 -12.74 10.72
C GLY A 55 -7.36 -11.97 11.87
N LEU A 56 -7.74 -10.72 12.15
CA LEU A 56 -7.19 -9.97 13.28
C LEU A 56 -7.64 -10.60 14.61
N SER A 57 -6.67 -10.95 15.46
CA SER A 57 -6.95 -11.47 16.80
C SER A 57 -7.41 -10.35 17.73
N ALA A 58 -8.40 -10.62 18.59
CA ALA A 58 -8.87 -9.65 19.58
C ALA A 58 -7.71 -9.15 20.46
N GLY A 59 -7.57 -7.84 20.58
CA GLY A 59 -6.53 -7.20 21.40
C GLY A 59 -5.12 -7.19 20.79
N LYS A 60 -4.91 -7.76 19.59
CA LYS A 60 -3.65 -7.61 18.86
C LYS A 60 -3.73 -6.40 17.93
N THR A 61 -2.63 -5.66 17.89
CA THR A 61 -2.44 -4.54 16.96
C THR A 61 -2.25 -5.08 15.55
N GLY A 62 -3.10 -4.66 14.62
CA GLY A 62 -2.93 -4.94 13.19
C GLY A 62 -1.96 -3.97 12.51
N ALA A 63 -1.56 -4.31 11.29
CA ALA A 63 -0.69 -3.47 10.48
C ALA A 63 -1.47 -2.91 9.27
N PRO A 64 -1.38 -1.61 8.99
CA PRO A 64 -2.07 -1.01 7.85
C PRO A 64 -1.35 -1.27 6.52
N PHE A 65 -2.11 -1.46 5.47
CA PHE A 65 -1.64 -1.67 4.10
C PHE A 65 -2.49 -0.88 3.12
N TRP A 66 -1.83 -0.33 2.11
CA TRP A 66 -2.47 0.07 0.87
C TRP A 66 -2.62 -1.16 -0.03
N VAL A 67 -3.86 -1.53 -0.31
CA VAL A 67 -4.21 -2.70 -1.10
C VAL A 67 -4.83 -2.26 -2.43
N THR A 68 -4.34 -2.81 -3.52
CA THR A 68 -4.85 -2.54 -4.87
C THR A 68 -4.60 -3.73 -5.80
N ARG A 69 -5.39 -3.86 -6.86
CA ARG A 69 -5.05 -4.77 -7.96
C ARG A 69 -4.20 -4.04 -8.99
N GLY A 70 -3.08 -4.64 -9.35
CA GLY A 70 -2.14 -4.11 -10.33
C GLY A 70 -1.99 -5.03 -11.53
N ARG A 71 -1.97 -4.46 -12.74
CA ARG A 71 -1.61 -5.17 -13.98
C ARG A 71 -0.25 -4.68 -14.46
N VAL A 72 0.66 -5.64 -14.69
CA VAL A 72 2.01 -5.39 -15.20
C VAL A 72 2.05 -5.78 -16.68
N VAL A 73 2.51 -4.87 -17.53
CA VAL A 73 2.70 -5.11 -18.97
C VAL A 73 4.15 -4.84 -19.34
N PHE A 74 4.89 -5.88 -19.73
CA PHE A 74 6.29 -5.74 -20.15
C PHE A 74 6.39 -5.29 -21.60
N GLN A 75 7.05 -4.15 -21.84
CA GLN A 75 7.42 -3.73 -23.20
C GLN A 75 8.75 -4.36 -23.64
N GLN A 76 9.72 -4.44 -22.72
CA GLN A 76 11.05 -4.96 -23.02
C GLN A 76 11.58 -5.75 -21.81
N ARG A 77 12.11 -6.94 -22.06
CA ARG A 77 12.80 -7.75 -21.06
C ARG A 77 13.96 -8.47 -21.72
N GLU A 78 15.18 -8.08 -21.37
CA GLU A 78 16.41 -8.67 -21.88
C GLU A 78 17.18 -9.34 -20.77
N THR A 79 17.82 -10.45 -21.10
CA THR A 79 18.54 -11.31 -20.16
C THR A 79 19.95 -11.55 -20.69
N TYR A 80 20.95 -11.56 -19.82
CA TYR A 80 22.30 -11.94 -20.22
C TYR A 80 22.40 -13.46 -20.49
N ARG A 81 21.70 -14.29 -19.72
CA ARG A 81 21.73 -15.76 -19.79
C ARG A 81 20.44 -16.36 -19.22
N GLY A 82 20.05 -17.56 -19.64
CA GLY A 82 18.82 -18.21 -19.16
C GLY A 82 17.55 -17.69 -19.87
N ASN A 83 16.40 -18.26 -19.53
CA ASN A 83 15.11 -17.87 -20.10
C ASN A 83 13.94 -18.27 -19.19
N GLU A 84 13.49 -17.34 -18.34
CA GLU A 84 12.30 -17.50 -17.48
C GLU A 84 11.04 -16.88 -18.10
N LYS A 85 11.02 -16.63 -19.42
CA LYS A 85 9.93 -15.91 -20.09
C LYS A 85 8.56 -16.56 -19.84
N LYS A 86 8.46 -17.89 -19.88
CA LYS A 86 7.19 -18.61 -19.64
C LYS A 86 6.72 -18.45 -18.18
N ALA A 87 7.63 -18.58 -17.22
CA ALA A 87 7.31 -18.42 -15.80
C ALA A 87 6.92 -16.97 -15.48
N MET A 88 7.63 -16.00 -16.08
CA MET A 88 7.29 -14.57 -16.00
C MET A 88 5.91 -14.28 -16.57
N GLN A 89 5.62 -14.76 -17.78
CA GLN A 89 4.30 -14.58 -18.41
C GLN A 89 3.19 -15.23 -17.60
N ALA A 90 3.38 -16.46 -17.12
CA ALA A 90 2.40 -17.13 -16.28
C ALA A 90 2.15 -16.40 -14.95
N PHE A 91 3.21 -15.83 -14.35
CA PHE A 91 3.07 -15.06 -13.12
C PHE A 91 2.29 -13.76 -13.38
N TRP A 92 2.65 -12.97 -14.39
CA TRP A 92 2.03 -11.67 -14.63
C TRP A 92 0.83 -11.69 -15.58
N ALA A 93 0.32 -12.87 -15.95
CA ALA A 93 -0.79 -13.05 -16.89
C ALA A 93 -2.07 -12.33 -16.45
N GLU A 94 -2.34 -12.34 -15.14
CA GLU A 94 -3.53 -11.73 -14.54
C GLU A 94 -3.16 -10.61 -13.57
N PRO A 95 -4.06 -9.62 -13.37
CA PRO A 95 -3.88 -8.61 -12.33
C PRO A 95 -3.65 -9.26 -10.95
N ARG A 96 -2.65 -8.77 -10.23
CA ARG A 96 -2.28 -9.29 -8.90
C ARG A 96 -2.67 -8.31 -7.80
N LEU A 97 -2.95 -8.84 -6.63
CA LEU A 97 -3.23 -8.03 -5.44
C LEU A 97 -1.91 -7.58 -4.81
N PHE A 98 -1.62 -6.29 -4.92
CA PHE A 98 -0.53 -5.65 -4.20
C PHE A 98 -1.01 -5.26 -2.81
N ALA A 99 -0.21 -5.57 -1.80
CA ALA A 99 -0.40 -5.11 -0.42
C ALA A 99 0.90 -4.42 0.00
N ILE A 100 0.88 -3.10 0.05
CA ILE A 100 2.05 -2.26 0.37
C ILE A 100 1.90 -1.79 1.81
N PRO A 101 2.88 -2.04 2.68
CA PRO A 101 2.85 -1.56 4.07
C PRO A 101 2.62 -0.06 4.12
N ALA A 102 1.69 0.36 4.97
CA ALA A 102 1.36 1.77 5.16
C ALA A 102 1.85 2.32 6.52
N TYR A 103 2.65 1.53 7.25
CA TYR A 103 3.26 1.88 8.53
C TYR A 103 4.78 1.97 8.38
N ALA A 104 5.45 2.50 9.40
CA ALA A 104 6.90 2.67 9.39
C ALA A 104 7.63 1.32 9.29
N LEU A 105 8.38 1.15 8.21
CA LEU A 105 9.29 0.03 7.95
C LEU A 105 10.51 0.51 7.15
N PRO A 106 11.67 -0.15 7.29
CA PRO A 106 12.76 -0.02 6.31
C PRO A 106 12.27 -0.41 4.92
N LEU A 107 12.82 0.25 3.89
CA LEU A 107 12.41 0.03 2.50
C LEU A 107 12.55 -1.45 2.10
N GLU A 108 13.66 -2.08 2.46
CA GLU A 108 13.95 -3.48 2.14
C GLU A 108 12.91 -4.43 2.74
N GLU A 109 12.48 -4.18 3.97
CA GLU A 109 11.44 -4.96 4.65
C GLU A 109 10.07 -4.73 4.01
N ALA A 110 9.77 -3.48 3.62
CA ALA A 110 8.51 -3.16 2.95
C ALA A 110 8.39 -3.86 1.59
N ILE A 111 9.47 -3.87 0.80
CA ILE A 111 9.54 -4.59 -0.47
C ILE A 111 9.42 -6.10 -0.24
N ALA A 112 10.17 -6.67 0.70
CA ALA A 112 10.10 -8.10 1.01
C ALA A 112 8.69 -8.55 1.39
N LEU A 113 7.99 -7.74 2.19
CA LEU A 113 6.61 -8.02 2.60
C LEU A 113 5.62 -7.91 1.42
N GLY A 114 5.80 -6.93 0.55
CA GLY A 114 5.04 -6.80 -0.69
C GLY A 114 5.24 -7.98 -1.65
N VAL A 115 6.48 -8.44 -1.82
CA VAL A 115 6.82 -9.64 -2.60
C VAL A 115 6.13 -10.88 -2.01
N LYS A 116 6.23 -11.06 -0.68
CA LYS A 116 5.57 -12.16 0.03
C LYS A 116 4.06 -12.18 -0.26
N PHE A 117 3.37 -11.04 -0.18
CA PHE A 117 1.93 -10.99 -0.45
C PHE A 117 1.55 -11.23 -1.91
N LEU A 118 2.40 -10.86 -2.88
CA LEU A 118 2.15 -11.21 -4.29
C LEU A 118 2.31 -12.70 -4.57
N GLN A 119 3.26 -13.34 -3.88
CA GLN A 119 3.50 -14.79 -4.00
C GLN A 119 2.48 -15.61 -3.20
N GLN A 120 2.02 -15.08 -2.07
CA GLN A 120 1.05 -15.70 -1.16
C GLN A 120 -0.09 -14.71 -0.85
N PRO A 121 -1.03 -14.52 -1.80
CA PRO A 121 -2.10 -13.55 -1.63
C PRO A 121 -3.00 -13.91 -0.45
N LEU A 122 -3.26 -12.93 0.40
CA LEU A 122 -4.23 -13.06 1.47
C LEU A 122 -5.65 -12.83 0.90
N LYS A 123 -6.61 -13.65 1.35
CA LYS A 123 -8.02 -13.46 0.99
C LYS A 123 -8.58 -12.26 1.76
N MET A 124 -8.99 -11.21 1.07
CA MET A 124 -9.53 -9.99 1.70
C MET A 124 -10.94 -10.22 2.25
N GLU A 125 -11.05 -10.53 3.54
CA GLU A 125 -12.33 -10.70 4.24
C GLU A 125 -12.47 -9.65 5.35
N ALA A 126 -13.60 -8.93 5.37
CA ALA A 126 -13.85 -7.90 6.36
C ALA A 126 -14.17 -8.51 7.75
N GLY A 127 -13.60 -7.89 8.77
CA GLY A 127 -13.70 -8.25 10.18
C GLY A 127 -14.13 -7.08 11.05
N LYS A 128 -13.92 -7.24 12.36
CA LYS A 128 -14.23 -6.20 13.35
C LYS A 128 -13.06 -5.19 13.46
N PRO A 129 -13.35 -3.93 13.81
CA PRO A 129 -12.30 -2.96 14.14
C PRO A 129 -11.36 -3.46 15.23
N ALA A 130 -10.07 -3.15 15.10
CA ALA A 130 -9.02 -3.48 16.05
C ALA A 130 -8.01 -2.33 16.14
N PRO A 131 -7.20 -2.25 17.22
CA PRO A 131 -6.05 -1.35 17.25
C PRO A 131 -5.11 -1.65 16.07
N PHE A 132 -4.45 -0.63 15.54
CA PHE A 132 -3.52 -0.77 14.43
C PHE A 132 -2.35 0.21 14.55
N LEU A 133 -1.26 -0.10 13.86
CA LEU A 133 -0.09 0.78 13.78
C LEU A 133 -0.42 2.09 13.04
N PRO A 134 0.23 3.21 13.35
CA PRO A 134 0.07 4.47 12.61
C PRO A 134 0.22 4.30 11.10
N ILE A 135 -0.64 4.99 10.33
CA ILE A 135 -0.54 5.04 8.87
C ILE A 135 0.31 6.25 8.50
N VAL A 136 1.52 6.01 8.00
CA VAL A 136 2.53 7.05 7.72
C VAL A 136 2.98 7.09 6.26
N VAL A 137 2.63 6.09 5.45
CA VAL A 137 2.97 6.09 4.02
C VAL A 137 1.82 6.71 3.23
N SER A 138 2.12 7.71 2.39
CA SER A 138 1.11 8.37 1.56
C SER A 138 0.60 7.43 0.45
N PRO A 139 -0.69 7.49 0.08
CA PRO A 139 -1.19 6.81 -1.11
C PRO A 139 -0.41 7.13 -2.40
N GLN A 140 0.24 8.30 -2.47
CA GLN A 140 1.03 8.71 -3.62
C GLN A 140 2.31 7.89 -3.78
N ASP A 141 2.85 7.36 -2.69
CA ASP A 141 4.08 6.55 -2.67
C ASP A 141 3.83 5.09 -3.07
N VAL A 142 2.56 4.67 -3.14
CA VAL A 142 2.18 3.29 -3.45
C VAL A 142 2.65 2.88 -4.84
N HIS A 143 2.48 3.74 -5.84
CA HIS A 143 2.84 3.41 -7.22
C HIS A 143 4.35 3.11 -7.38
N PRO A 144 5.27 3.99 -6.95
CA PRO A 144 6.70 3.68 -7.04
C PRO A 144 7.10 2.46 -6.18
N LEU A 145 6.51 2.29 -4.98
CA LEU A 145 6.79 1.10 -4.16
C LEU A 145 6.33 -0.20 -4.86
N ALA A 146 5.20 -0.18 -5.56
CA ALA A 146 4.73 -1.30 -6.35
C ALA A 146 5.66 -1.61 -7.52
N GLU A 147 6.20 -0.58 -8.19
CA GLU A 147 7.20 -0.76 -9.25
C GLU A 147 8.48 -1.42 -8.71
N PHE A 148 8.96 -1.00 -7.55
CA PHE A 148 10.10 -1.65 -6.88
C PHE A 148 9.82 -3.13 -6.58
N ILE A 149 8.62 -3.46 -6.10
CA ILE A 149 8.22 -4.87 -5.86
C ILE A 149 8.25 -5.68 -7.17
N VAL A 150 7.74 -5.14 -8.28
CA VAL A 150 7.79 -5.80 -9.59
C VAL A 150 9.24 -6.03 -10.01
N MET A 151 10.09 -5.00 -9.88
CA MET A 151 11.51 -5.11 -10.19
C MET A 151 12.23 -6.15 -9.34
N SER A 152 11.97 -6.20 -8.03
CA SER A 152 12.56 -7.20 -7.13
C SER A 152 12.21 -8.63 -7.54
N ILE A 153 10.95 -8.90 -7.88
CA ILE A 153 10.53 -10.23 -8.37
C ILE A 153 11.26 -10.59 -9.66
N GLU A 154 11.37 -9.66 -10.60
CA GLU A 154 12.02 -9.94 -11.89
C GLU A 154 13.55 -10.06 -11.76
N ALA A 155 14.17 -9.32 -10.84
CA ALA A 155 15.60 -9.41 -10.55
C ALA A 155 16.00 -10.72 -9.87
N GLU A 156 15.12 -11.31 -9.06
CA GLU A 156 15.34 -12.60 -8.38
C GLU A 156 15.21 -13.83 -9.30
N ARG A 157 14.77 -13.64 -10.54
CA ARG A 157 14.68 -14.74 -11.52
C ARG A 157 16.07 -15.26 -11.89
N LYS A 158 16.13 -16.55 -12.22
CA LYS A 158 17.38 -17.28 -12.50
C LYS A 158 17.98 -17.00 -13.89
N ASP A 159 17.46 -16.02 -14.62
CA ASP A 159 17.87 -15.69 -15.99
C ASP A 159 18.58 -14.34 -16.13
N ALA A 160 19.34 -13.93 -15.10
CA ALA A 160 20.32 -12.84 -15.18
C ALA A 160 19.81 -11.61 -15.96
N LEU A 161 18.76 -10.97 -15.43
CA LEU A 161 18.10 -9.82 -16.03
C LEU A 161 19.10 -8.71 -16.39
N ARG A 162 19.07 -8.25 -17.63
CA ARG A 162 19.89 -7.15 -18.15
C ARG A 162 19.13 -5.83 -18.18
N GLN A 163 17.92 -5.88 -18.74
CA GLN A 163 17.10 -4.70 -18.95
C GLN A 163 15.63 -5.08 -18.81
N LEU A 164 14.87 -4.19 -18.19
CA LEU A 164 13.44 -4.35 -17.99
C LEU A 164 12.75 -3.01 -18.22
N THR A 165 11.68 -3.04 -19.01
CA THR A 165 10.76 -1.92 -19.20
C THR A 165 9.36 -2.49 -19.14
N PHE A 166 8.57 -1.96 -18.22
CA PHE A 166 7.19 -2.34 -18.01
C PHE A 166 6.34 -1.11 -17.71
N THR A 167 5.03 -1.26 -17.88
CA THR A 167 4.05 -0.34 -17.28
C THR A 167 3.27 -1.06 -16.20
N LEU A 168 2.94 -0.33 -15.14
CA LEU A 168 2.10 -0.77 -14.04
C LEU A 168 0.85 0.11 -13.97
N SER A 169 -0.32 -0.50 -14.12
CA SER A 169 -1.59 0.15 -13.83
C SER A 169 -2.16 -0.40 -12.52
N LEU A 170 -2.59 0.50 -11.63
CA LEU A 170 -3.19 0.16 -10.34
C LEU A 170 -4.65 0.58 -10.32
N GLU A 171 -5.52 -0.28 -9.80
CA GLU A 171 -6.89 0.07 -9.43
C GLU A 171 -6.90 1.04 -8.23
N PRO A 172 -8.04 1.71 -7.95
CA PRO A 172 -8.16 2.56 -6.77
C PRO A 172 -7.75 1.86 -5.48
N LEU A 173 -7.00 2.57 -4.64
CA LEU A 173 -6.46 2.04 -3.39
C LEU A 173 -7.56 1.81 -2.35
N GLN A 174 -7.38 0.76 -1.57
CA GLN A 174 -8.12 0.49 -0.35
C GLN A 174 -7.15 0.45 0.82
N CYS A 175 -7.52 1.05 1.96
CA CYS A 175 -6.76 0.89 3.19
C CYS A 175 -7.27 -0.35 3.94
N TRP A 176 -6.39 -1.32 4.17
CA TRP A 176 -6.70 -2.52 4.93
C TRP A 176 -5.78 -2.68 6.13
N ILE A 177 -6.35 -3.04 7.27
CA ILE A 177 -5.61 -3.45 8.46
C ILE A 177 -5.50 -4.97 8.42
N LEU A 178 -4.28 -5.49 8.26
CA LEU A 178 -3.98 -6.90 8.07
C LEU A 178 -3.32 -7.51 9.32
N PRO A 179 -3.47 -8.84 9.54
CA PRO A 179 -2.64 -9.57 10.48
C PRO A 179 -1.25 -9.79 9.85
N VAL A 180 -0.19 -9.35 10.53
CA VAL A 180 1.22 -9.58 10.15
C VAL A 180 1.95 -10.38 11.20
#